data_AF-A0A7C1QZ40-F1
#
_entry.id   AF-A0A7C1QZ40-F1
#
_cell.length_a   1.000
_cell.length_b   1.000
_cell.length_c   1.000
_cell.angle_alpha   90.00
_cell.angle_beta   90.00
_cell.angle_gamma   90.00
#
_symmetry.space_group_name_H-M   'P 1'
#
loop_
_entity.id
_entity.type
_entity.pdbx_description
1 polymer ?
#
loop_
_entity_poly.entity_id
_entity_poly.type
_entity_poly.pdbx_seq_one_letter_code
_entity_poly.pdbx_strand_id
1 'polypeptide(L)'
;MTITKKIEIAKFNPCSEAVEFREKFKTFEESWQNCPRGDWMLWIAQRLKVDKRILTLAKGKCVETVLHLMKDDRSKAAVKAAIDYGNGLIDGDQLSAAAYDAAAADDAAAYDAYAAYAAYAAAYDDAAADDAAAYDAYAAYAAYAAAYDDAAAADDAAAYDAYAAADDAYAAADDARKRNQLATADICREILTETIFEKLEL
;
A
#
# COMPACT_ATOMS: atom_id res chain seq x y z
N MET A 1 23.19 -36.08 -14.47
CA MET A 1 22.50 -35.83 -13.18
C MET A 1 22.59 -34.34 -12.91
N THR A 2 21.65 -33.57 -13.45
CA THR A 2 21.61 -32.12 -13.24
C THR A 2 21.11 -31.90 -11.82
N ILE A 3 22.03 -31.64 -10.88
CA ILE A 3 21.65 -31.17 -9.55
C ILE A 3 21.02 -29.80 -9.81
N THR A 4 19.69 -29.75 -9.87
CA THR A 4 18.95 -28.50 -9.85
C THR A 4 19.40 -27.81 -8.57
N LYS A 5 20.16 -26.73 -8.71
CA LYS A 5 20.68 -25.95 -7.59
C LYS A 5 19.45 -25.30 -6.95
N LYS A 6 18.74 -26.02 -6.07
CA LYS A 6 17.54 -25.49 -5.41
C LYS A 6 17.99 -24.31 -4.57
N ILE A 7 17.62 -23.11 -5.00
CA ILE A 7 17.84 -21.88 -4.23
C ILE A 7 17.25 -22.05 -2.82
N GLU A 8 17.85 -21.40 -1.84
CA GLU A 8 17.66 -21.64 -0.41
C GLU A 8 16.20 -21.45 0.02
N ILE A 9 15.50 -20.55 -0.68
CA ILE A 9 14.10 -20.20 -0.45
C ILE A 9 13.09 -21.16 -1.09
N ALA A 10 13.51 -22.05 -2.01
CA ALA A 10 12.59 -22.90 -2.78
C ALA A 10 11.72 -23.81 -1.90
N LYS A 11 12.26 -24.22 -0.74
CA LYS A 11 11.54 -25.03 0.27
C LYS A 11 10.30 -24.34 0.86
N PHE A 12 10.18 -23.02 0.70
CA PHE A 12 9.05 -22.23 1.19
C PHE A 12 7.99 -21.94 0.13
N ASN A 13 8.15 -22.47 -1.09
CA ASN A 13 7.26 -22.23 -2.22
C ASN A 13 6.98 -20.72 -2.48
N PRO A 14 8.03 -19.91 -2.72
CA PRO A 14 7.88 -18.49 -3.02
C PRO A 14 7.17 -18.29 -4.36
N CYS A 15 6.66 -17.07 -4.61
CA CYS A 15 6.10 -16.71 -5.91
C CYS A 15 7.18 -16.78 -7.00
N SER A 16 6.75 -16.95 -8.26
CA SER A 16 7.65 -17.01 -9.43
C SER A 16 8.56 -15.79 -9.50
N GLU A 17 8.04 -14.59 -9.24
CA GLU A 17 8.82 -13.35 -9.23
C GLU A 17 9.99 -13.38 -8.24
N ALA A 18 9.77 -13.93 -7.04
CA ALA A 18 10.82 -14.03 -6.02
C ALA A 18 11.87 -15.09 -6.38
N VAL A 19 11.47 -16.19 -7.04
CA VAL A 19 12.40 -17.18 -7.60
C VAL A 19 13.26 -16.55 -8.68
N GLU A 20 12.63 -15.94 -9.69
CA GLU A 20 13.29 -15.27 -10.81
C GLU A 20 14.24 -14.17 -10.33
N PHE A 21 13.85 -13.43 -9.29
CA PHE A 21 14.72 -12.44 -8.68
C PHE A 21 15.95 -13.07 -8.02
N ARG A 22 15.76 -14.10 -7.17
CA ARG A 22 16.86 -14.79 -6.48
C ARG A 22 17.84 -15.42 -7.47
N GLU A 23 17.37 -15.94 -8.59
CA GLU A 23 18.20 -16.59 -9.62
C GLU A 23 19.13 -15.62 -10.38
N LYS A 24 18.89 -14.30 -10.33
CA LYS A 24 19.79 -13.29 -10.94
C LYS A 24 21.15 -13.18 -10.24
N PHE A 25 21.25 -13.71 -9.03
CA PHE A 25 22.42 -13.56 -8.16
C PHE A 25 23.08 -14.90 -7.84
N LYS A 26 24.40 -14.89 -7.65
CA LYS A 26 25.16 -16.12 -7.40
C LYS A 26 24.92 -16.66 -6.00
N THR A 27 24.81 -15.78 -5.01
CA THR A 27 24.63 -16.12 -3.60
C THR A 27 23.33 -15.55 -3.04
N PHE A 28 22.84 -16.14 -1.95
CA PHE A 28 21.67 -15.61 -1.24
C PHE A 28 21.97 -14.22 -0.70
N GLU A 29 23.18 -14.01 -0.16
CA GLU A 29 23.63 -12.71 0.33
C GLU A 29 23.55 -11.62 -0.72
N GLU A 30 24.06 -11.88 -1.93
CA GLU A 30 24.02 -10.91 -3.03
C GLU A 30 22.56 -10.57 -3.38
N SER A 31 21.66 -11.56 -3.41
CA SER A 31 20.23 -11.32 -3.63
C SER A 31 19.55 -10.56 -2.48
N TRP A 32 19.95 -10.81 -1.24
CA TRP A 32 19.40 -10.16 -0.04
C TRP A 32 19.79 -8.68 0.01
N GLN A 33 21.06 -8.37 -0.29
CA GLN A 33 21.55 -7.00 -0.33
C GLN A 33 20.94 -6.19 -1.47
N ASN A 34 20.63 -6.83 -2.60
CA ASN A 34 20.02 -6.17 -3.75
C ASN A 34 18.48 -6.25 -3.77
N CYS A 35 17.83 -6.90 -2.80
CA CYS A 35 16.38 -7.06 -2.78
C CYS A 35 15.68 -5.72 -2.55
N PRO A 36 14.84 -5.23 -3.47
CA PRO A 36 14.16 -3.96 -3.30
C PRO A 36 12.84 -4.09 -2.50
N ARG A 37 12.48 -5.29 -2.03
CA ARG A 37 11.14 -5.63 -1.53
C ARG A 37 11.17 -6.03 -0.06
N GLY A 38 10.94 -5.08 0.84
CA GLY A 38 10.84 -5.36 2.28
C GLY A 38 9.76 -6.39 2.64
N ASP A 39 8.65 -6.44 1.91
CA ASP A 39 7.60 -7.44 2.10
C ASP A 39 8.09 -8.88 1.83
N TRP A 40 8.95 -9.08 0.83
CA TRP A 40 9.57 -10.39 0.57
C TRP A 40 10.52 -10.79 1.72
N MET A 41 11.25 -9.80 2.27
CA MET A 41 12.18 -10.00 3.38
C MET A 41 11.44 -10.34 4.69
N LEU A 42 10.32 -9.65 4.98
CA LEU A 42 9.42 -9.97 6.09
C LEU A 42 8.79 -11.35 5.93
N TRP A 43 8.40 -11.72 4.70
CA TRP A 43 7.81 -13.01 4.42
C TRP A 43 8.79 -14.15 4.68
N ILE A 44 10.04 -14.05 4.21
CA ILE A 44 11.03 -15.12 4.46
C ILE A 44 11.39 -15.20 5.95
N ALA A 45 11.46 -14.07 6.66
CA ALA A 45 11.64 -14.05 8.12
C ALA A 45 10.52 -14.81 8.86
N GLN A 46 9.27 -14.61 8.45
CA GLN A 46 8.12 -15.34 8.98
C GLN A 46 8.23 -16.85 8.70
N ARG A 47 8.68 -17.25 7.51
CA ARG A 47 8.85 -18.66 7.12
C ARG A 47 9.99 -19.35 7.87
N LEU A 48 11.07 -18.62 8.15
CA LEU A 48 12.20 -19.06 8.96
C LEU A 48 11.90 -19.07 10.46
N LYS A 49 10.69 -18.64 10.87
CA LYS A 49 10.27 -18.55 12.27
C LYS A 49 11.27 -17.71 13.08
N VAL A 50 11.65 -16.56 12.51
CA VAL A 50 12.35 -15.50 13.26
C VAL A 50 11.56 -15.17 14.52
N ASP A 51 12.28 -14.82 15.59
CA ASP A 51 11.66 -14.47 16.87
C ASP A 51 10.56 -13.42 16.69
N LYS A 52 9.44 -13.61 17.39
CA LYS A 52 8.26 -12.75 17.25
C LYS A 52 8.60 -11.29 17.55
N ARG A 53 9.48 -11.02 18.51
CA ARG A 53 9.85 -9.66 18.90
C ARG A 53 10.65 -8.96 17.81
N ILE A 54 11.66 -9.62 17.27
CA ILE A 54 12.47 -9.10 16.15
C ILE A 54 11.59 -8.87 14.91
N LEU A 55 10.73 -9.84 14.58
CA LEU A 55 9.85 -9.74 13.43
C LEU A 55 8.80 -8.61 13.59
N THR A 56 8.25 -8.43 14.79
CA THR A 56 7.33 -7.32 15.07
C THR A 56 8.04 -5.96 15.01
N LEU A 57 9.30 -5.86 15.46
CA LEU A 57 10.10 -4.64 15.32
C LEU A 57 10.26 -4.25 13.85
N ALA A 58 10.67 -5.20 12.99
CA ALA A 58 10.83 -4.97 11.56
C ALA A 58 9.52 -4.52 10.92
N LYS A 59 8.39 -5.20 11.22
CA LYS A 59 7.06 -4.79 10.75
C LYS A 59 6.70 -3.37 11.20
N GLY A 60 6.87 -3.07 12.48
CA GLY A 60 6.58 -1.74 13.05
C GLY A 60 7.38 -0.64 12.38
N LYS A 61 8.69 -0.85 12.19
CA LYS A 61 9.58 0.09 11.50
C LYS A 61 9.25 0.27 10.02
N CYS A 62 8.87 -0.79 9.31
CA CYS A 62 8.38 -0.64 7.94
C CYS A 62 7.12 0.24 7.87
N VAL A 63 6.16 0.01 8.77
CA VAL A 63 4.90 0.78 8.82
C VAL A 63 5.13 2.23 9.30
N GLU A 64 6.14 2.49 10.14
CA GLU A 64 6.52 3.84 10.57
C GLU A 64 6.77 4.79 9.38
N THR A 65 7.29 4.28 8.25
CA THR A 65 7.55 5.06 7.03
C THR A 65 6.29 5.71 6.43
N VAL A 66 5.11 5.14 6.70
CA VAL A 66 3.82 5.61 6.21
C VAL A 66 2.90 6.10 7.34
N LEU A 67 3.45 6.30 8.55
CA LEU A 67 2.68 6.76 9.71
C LEU A 67 1.94 8.08 9.44
N HIS A 68 2.53 8.95 8.62
CA HIS A 68 1.94 10.23 8.20
C HIS A 68 0.65 10.09 7.36
N LEU A 69 0.39 8.91 6.78
CA LEU A 69 -0.85 8.63 6.05
C LEU A 69 -1.98 8.15 6.98
N MET A 70 -1.66 7.81 8.24
CA MET A 70 -2.65 7.32 9.20
C MET A 70 -3.43 8.47 9.81
N LYS A 71 -4.76 8.40 9.77
CA LYS A 71 -5.66 9.40 10.36
C LYS A 71 -6.03 9.06 11.80
N ASP A 72 -6.37 7.80 12.07
CA ASP A 72 -6.80 7.33 13.38
C ASP A 72 -5.62 7.19 14.35
N ASP A 73 -5.76 7.75 15.56
CA ASP A 73 -4.72 7.76 16.58
C ASP A 73 -4.48 6.38 17.21
N ARG A 74 -5.49 5.50 17.23
CA ARG A 74 -5.34 4.12 17.71
C ARG A 74 -4.48 3.31 16.73
N SER A 75 -4.64 3.53 15.43
CA SER A 75 -3.74 2.94 14.42
C SER A 75 -2.28 3.39 14.63
N LYS A 76 -2.04 4.68 14.89
CA LYS A 76 -0.70 5.17 15.22
C LYS A 76 -0.17 4.57 16.53
N ALA A 77 -1.03 4.44 17.54
CA ALA A 77 -0.68 3.83 18.82
C ALA A 77 -0.30 2.36 18.67
N ALA A 78 -0.98 1.59 17.81
CA ALA A 78 -0.64 0.21 17.51
C ALA A 78 0.74 0.08 16.83
N VAL A 79 1.10 1.00 15.92
CA VAL A 79 2.45 1.04 15.33
C VAL A 79 3.50 1.33 16.40
N LYS A 80 3.24 2.30 17.28
CA LYS A 80 4.14 2.62 18.40
C LYS A 80 4.31 1.40 19.32
N ALA A 81 3.22 0.72 19.67
CA ALA A 81 3.25 -0.48 20.49
C ALA A 81 4.06 -1.62 19.82
N ALA A 82 3.96 -1.81 18.50
CA ALA A 82 4.77 -2.79 17.78
C ALA A 82 6.28 -2.49 17.89
N ILE A 83 6.67 -1.22 17.74
CA ILE A 83 8.06 -0.78 17.88
C ILE A 83 8.53 -0.94 19.34
N ASP A 84 7.75 -0.50 20.31
CA ASP A 84 8.06 -0.61 21.73
C ASP A 84 8.19 -2.08 22.18
N TYR A 85 7.32 -2.96 21.68
CA TYR A 85 7.42 -4.40 21.90
C TYR A 85 8.72 -4.92 21.28
N GLY A 86 9.01 -4.55 20.04
CA GLY A 86 10.28 -4.88 19.38
C GLY A 86 11.52 -4.50 20.20
N ASN A 87 11.47 -3.35 20.85
CA ASN A 87 12.54 -2.81 21.70
C ASN A 87 12.55 -3.34 23.15
N GLY A 88 11.61 -4.22 23.52
CA GLY A 88 11.53 -4.76 24.89
C GLY A 88 10.93 -3.82 25.93
N LEU A 89 10.28 -2.73 25.51
CA LEU A 89 9.68 -1.72 26.41
C LEU A 89 8.28 -2.12 26.90
N ILE A 90 7.57 -2.94 26.13
CA ILE A 90 6.27 -3.50 26.50
C ILE A 90 6.24 -5.01 26.28
N ASP A 91 5.29 -5.68 26.93
CA ASP A 91 5.05 -7.10 26.79
C ASP A 91 4.08 -7.44 25.63
N GLY A 92 3.84 -8.74 25.45
CA GLY A 92 2.95 -9.24 24.40
C GLY A 92 1.48 -8.92 24.62
N ASP A 93 1.04 -8.78 25.87
CA ASP A 93 -0.36 -8.50 26.20
C ASP A 93 -0.68 -7.03 25.92
N GLN A 94 0.24 -6.13 26.24
CA GLN A 94 0.17 -4.71 25.89
C GLN A 94 0.18 -4.48 24.38
N LEU A 95 1.02 -5.22 23.64
CA LEU A 95 1.00 -5.23 22.17
C LEU A 95 -0.36 -5.69 21.64
N SER A 96 -0.89 -6.79 22.17
CA SER A 96 -2.18 -7.33 21.76
C SER A 96 -3.32 -6.37 22.06
N ALA A 97 -3.33 -5.72 23.23
CA ALA A 97 -4.33 -4.72 23.59
C ALA A 97 -4.36 -3.54 22.61
N ALA A 98 -3.18 -3.01 22.24
CA ALA A 98 -3.09 -1.94 21.25
C ALA A 98 -3.59 -2.37 19.85
N ALA A 99 -3.32 -3.62 19.46
CA ALA A 99 -3.83 -4.17 18.21
C ALA A 99 -5.36 -4.34 18.22
N TYR A 100 -5.94 -4.76 19.34
CA TYR A 100 -7.40 -4.86 19.50
C TYR A 100 -8.09 -3.50 19.42
N ASP A 101 -7.53 -2.48 20.05
CA ASP A 101 -8.09 -1.12 20.02
C ASP A 101 -8.07 -0.52 18.60
N ALA A 102 -6.98 -0.72 17.87
CA ALA A 102 -6.89 -0.32 16.46
C ALA A 102 -7.86 -1.10 15.55
N ALA A 103 -8.09 -2.40 15.80
CA ALA A 103 -9.06 -3.18 15.03
C ALA A 103 -10.51 -2.67 15.24
N ALA A 104 -10.87 -2.31 16.48
CA ALA A 104 -12.17 -1.72 16.77
C ALA A 104 -12.38 -0.36 16.10
N ALA A 105 -11.29 0.35 15.75
CA ALA A 105 -11.34 1.58 14.98
C ALA A 105 -11.78 1.38 13.54
N ASP A 106 -11.24 0.35 12.90
CA ASP A 106 -11.48 0.03 11.49
C ASP A 106 -12.94 -0.37 11.26
N ASP A 107 -13.50 -1.19 12.15
CA ASP A 107 -14.91 -1.56 12.13
C ASP A 107 -15.82 -0.32 12.21
N ALA A 108 -15.51 0.63 13.10
CA ALA A 108 -16.28 1.87 13.22
C ALA A 108 -16.20 2.75 11.95
N ALA A 109 -14.99 2.89 11.37
CA ALA A 109 -14.80 3.66 10.14
C ALA A 109 -15.51 3.03 8.93
N ALA A 110 -15.57 1.70 8.85
CA ALA A 110 -16.29 0.99 7.81
C ALA A 110 -17.81 1.24 7.88
N TYR A 111 -18.38 1.28 9.10
CA TYR A 111 -19.79 1.66 9.30
C TYR A 111 -20.07 3.10 8.87
N ASP A 112 -19.21 4.05 9.21
CA ASP A 112 -19.35 5.46 8.82
C ASP A 112 -19.28 5.66 7.30
N ALA A 113 -18.36 4.97 6.62
CA ALA A 113 -18.25 5.00 5.16
C ALA A 113 -19.51 4.46 4.48
N TYR A 114 -20.10 3.39 5.02
CA TYR A 114 -21.35 2.82 4.52
C TYR A 114 -22.52 3.81 4.67
N ALA A 115 -22.58 4.51 5.81
CA ALA A 115 -23.58 5.56 6.05
C ALA A 115 -23.43 6.75 5.09
N ALA A 116 -22.20 7.19 4.82
CA ALA A 116 -21.92 8.27 3.89
C ALA A 116 -22.29 7.89 2.43
N TYR A 117 -22.01 6.66 2.01
CA TYR A 117 -22.41 6.16 0.70
C TYR A 117 -23.94 6.13 0.54
N ALA A 118 -24.66 5.68 1.58
CA ALA A 118 -26.13 5.71 1.58
C ALA A 118 -26.68 7.13 1.47
N ALA A 119 -26.06 8.12 2.14
CA ALA A 119 -26.45 9.53 2.02
C ALA A 119 -26.17 10.11 0.63
N TYR A 120 -25.03 9.78 0.01
CA TYR A 120 -24.70 10.21 -1.36
C TYR A 120 -25.68 9.62 -2.39
N ALA A 121 -26.02 8.34 -2.27
CA ALA A 121 -27.01 7.69 -3.15
C ALA A 121 -28.38 8.38 -3.06
N ALA A 122 -28.83 8.74 -1.85
CA ALA A 122 -30.07 9.48 -1.65
C ALA A 122 -30.04 10.89 -2.28
N ALA A 123 -28.89 11.58 -2.25
CA ALA A 123 -28.74 12.90 -2.88
C ALA A 123 -28.71 12.82 -4.42
N TYR A 124 -28.18 11.73 -4.99
CA TYR A 124 -28.15 11.52 -6.44
C TYR A 124 -29.55 11.28 -7.02
N ASP A 125 -30.40 10.53 -6.31
CA ASP A 125 -31.80 10.32 -6.70
C ASP A 125 -32.61 11.63 -6.71
N ASP A 126 -32.31 12.56 -5.81
CA ASP A 126 -32.96 13.88 -5.74
C ASP A 126 -32.56 14.78 -6.93
N ALA A 127 -31.27 14.78 -7.29
CA ALA A 127 -30.78 15.55 -8.45
C ALA A 127 -31.32 15.02 -9.80
N ALA A 128 -31.52 13.71 -9.93
CA ALA A 128 -32.14 13.11 -11.13
C ALA A 128 -33.62 13.49 -11.29
N ALA A 129 -34.32 13.82 -10.20
CA ALA A 129 -35.70 14.31 -10.25
C ALA A 129 -35.79 15.77 -10.73
N ASP A 130 -34.77 16.60 -10.49
CA ASP A 130 -34.68 17.98 -10.96
C ASP A 130 -34.33 18.08 -12.47
N ASP A 131 -33.49 17.16 -12.98
CA ASP A 131 -33.09 17.14 -14.39
C ASP A 131 -34.26 16.76 -15.35
N ALA A 132 -35.25 16.02 -14.84
CA ALA A 132 -36.48 15.71 -15.57
C ALA A 132 -37.38 16.94 -15.81
N ALA A 133 -37.17 18.06 -15.08
CA ALA A 133 -37.92 19.31 -15.25
C ALA A 133 -37.29 20.26 -16.28
N ALA A 134 -36.10 19.97 -16.80
CA ALA A 134 -35.35 20.84 -17.72
C ALA A 134 -35.61 20.58 -19.22
N TYR A 135 -36.49 19.64 -19.57
CA TYR A 135 -36.73 19.19 -20.96
C TYR A 135 -37.88 19.90 -21.70
N ASP A 136 -38.19 21.18 -21.41
CA ASP A 136 -39.29 21.90 -22.10
C ASP A 136 -38.96 23.34 -22.56
N ALA A 137 -37.69 23.63 -22.90
CA ALA A 137 -37.32 24.96 -23.42
C ALA A 137 -36.38 24.89 -24.63
N TYR A 138 -36.82 24.26 -25.72
CA TYR A 138 -36.04 24.15 -26.97
C TYR A 138 -36.53 25.13 -28.05
N ALA A 139 -36.18 26.42 -27.93
CA ALA A 139 -36.54 27.42 -28.96
C ALA A 139 -35.63 28.67 -29.05
N ALA A 140 -34.31 28.54 -29.05
CA ALA A 140 -33.42 29.67 -29.38
C ALA A 140 -32.04 29.28 -29.99
N TYR A 141 -31.99 28.24 -30.83
CA TYR A 141 -30.75 27.55 -31.24
C TYR A 141 -29.99 28.14 -32.45
N ALA A 142 -30.07 29.44 -32.75
CA ALA A 142 -29.43 29.98 -33.97
C ALA A 142 -28.24 30.93 -33.73
N ALA A 143 -28.03 31.41 -32.51
CA ALA A 143 -26.86 32.22 -32.13
C ALA A 143 -25.85 31.47 -31.24
N TYR A 144 -26.21 30.27 -30.74
CA TYR A 144 -25.42 29.46 -29.80
C TYR A 144 -24.32 28.61 -30.48
N ALA A 145 -24.43 28.36 -31.79
CA ALA A 145 -23.57 27.43 -32.50
C ALA A 145 -22.10 27.89 -32.66
N ALA A 146 -21.82 29.19 -32.60
CA ALA A 146 -20.44 29.70 -32.67
C ALA A 146 -19.73 29.75 -31.31
N ALA A 147 -20.47 29.79 -30.20
CA ALA A 147 -19.92 29.62 -28.85
C ALA A 147 -19.70 28.13 -28.50
N TYR A 148 -20.36 27.22 -29.24
CA TYR A 148 -20.28 25.78 -29.01
C TYR A 148 -19.00 25.15 -29.59
N ASP A 149 -18.44 25.68 -30.69
CA ASP A 149 -17.19 25.16 -31.27
C ASP A 149 -15.95 25.54 -30.45
N ASP A 150 -15.92 26.75 -29.86
CA ASP A 150 -14.82 27.19 -28.98
C ASP A 150 -14.89 26.52 -27.60
N ALA A 151 -16.11 26.27 -27.09
CA ALA A 151 -16.33 25.51 -25.86
C ALA A 151 -15.98 24.02 -26.05
N ALA A 152 -16.37 23.40 -27.16
CA ALA A 152 -16.02 22.01 -27.45
C ALA A 152 -14.51 21.81 -27.62
N ALA A 153 -13.81 22.74 -28.29
CA ALA A 153 -12.35 22.69 -28.41
C ALA A 153 -11.64 22.94 -27.07
N ALA A 154 -12.18 23.81 -26.21
CA ALA A 154 -11.67 24.03 -24.85
C ALA A 154 -11.93 22.82 -23.93
N ASP A 155 -13.08 22.14 -24.08
CA ASP A 155 -13.42 20.91 -23.35
C ASP A 155 -12.52 19.75 -23.77
N ASP A 156 -12.22 19.60 -25.07
CA ASP A 156 -11.27 18.60 -25.57
C ASP A 156 -9.84 18.87 -25.05
N ALA A 157 -9.40 20.14 -25.04
CA ALA A 157 -8.10 20.52 -24.46
C ALA A 157 -8.03 20.24 -22.95
N ALA A 158 -9.10 20.57 -22.21
CA ALA A 158 -9.21 20.27 -20.78
C ALA A 158 -9.22 18.76 -20.50
N ALA A 159 -9.83 17.95 -21.37
CA ALA A 159 -9.79 16.50 -21.28
C ALA A 159 -8.37 15.96 -21.49
N TYR A 160 -7.64 16.45 -22.50
CA TYR A 160 -6.24 16.08 -22.72
C TYR A 160 -5.33 16.48 -21.55
N ASP A 161 -5.49 17.69 -21.00
CA ASP A 161 -4.75 18.13 -19.82
C ASP A 161 -5.07 17.26 -18.60
N ALA A 162 -6.33 16.84 -18.43
CA ALA A 162 -6.71 15.91 -17.37
C ALA A 162 -6.09 14.52 -17.54
N TYR A 163 -6.03 13.99 -18.76
CA TYR A 163 -5.34 12.72 -19.04
C TYR A 163 -3.83 12.81 -18.79
N ALA A 164 -3.18 13.89 -19.23
CA ALA A 164 -1.76 14.12 -18.96
C ALA A 164 -1.48 14.23 -17.45
N ALA A 165 -2.32 14.96 -16.71
CA ALA A 165 -2.21 15.06 -15.26
C ALA A 165 -2.42 13.69 -14.56
N ALA A 166 -3.29 12.83 -15.09
CA ALA A 166 -3.49 11.48 -14.57
C ALA A 166 -2.26 10.58 -14.80
N ASP A 167 -1.64 10.66 -15.97
CA ASP A 167 -0.41 9.93 -16.28
C ASP A 167 0.76 10.37 -15.39
N ASP A 168 0.94 11.69 -15.21
CA ASP A 168 1.95 12.25 -14.31
C ASP A 168 1.72 11.81 -12.86
N ALA A 169 0.46 11.81 -12.41
CA ALA A 169 0.10 11.33 -11.08
C ALA A 169 0.39 9.83 -10.91
N TYR A 170 0.14 9.01 -11.94
CA TYR A 170 0.44 7.58 -11.91
C TYR A 170 1.96 7.33 -11.84
N ALA A 171 2.75 8.06 -12.62
CA ALA A 171 4.20 7.97 -12.57
C ALA A 171 4.76 8.37 -11.19
N ALA A 172 4.26 9.47 -10.61
CA ALA A 172 4.65 9.91 -9.27
C ALA A 172 4.29 8.88 -8.19
N ALA A 173 3.12 8.22 -8.31
CA ALA A 173 2.69 7.17 -7.39
C ALA A 173 3.59 5.91 -7.50
N ASP A 174 3.98 5.52 -8.72
CA ASP A 174 4.88 4.38 -8.93
C ASP A 174 6.28 4.65 -8.37
N ASP A 175 6.79 5.87 -8.53
CA ASP A 175 8.09 6.26 -7.95
C ASP A 175 8.04 6.35 -6.43
N ALA A 176 6.94 6.85 -5.85
CA ALA A 176 6.74 6.82 -4.41
C ALA A 176 6.69 5.37 -3.87
N ARG A 177 5.99 4.47 -4.57
CA ARG A 177 5.93 3.05 -4.24
C ARG A 177 7.32 2.41 -4.26
N LYS A 178 8.11 2.61 -5.32
CA LYS A 178 9.49 2.08 -5.42
C LYS A 178 10.39 2.59 -4.30
N ARG A 179 10.33 3.88 -3.98
CA ARG A 179 11.10 4.47 -2.87
C ARG A 179 10.70 3.87 -1.52
N ASN A 180 9.41 3.67 -1.28
CA ASN A 180 8.95 3.03 -0.04
C ASN A 180 9.36 1.55 0.04
N GLN A 181 9.28 0.82 -1.07
CA GLN A 181 9.77 -0.57 -1.15
C GLN A 181 11.26 -0.66 -0.78
N LEU A 182 12.09 0.24 -1.31
CA LEU A 182 13.52 0.30 -0.96
C LEU A 182 13.74 0.65 0.51
N ALA A 183 13.06 1.68 1.03
CA ALA A 183 13.18 2.08 2.44
C ALA A 183 12.79 0.94 3.40
N THR A 184 11.71 0.22 3.10
CA THR A 184 11.27 -0.94 3.90
C THR A 184 12.24 -2.13 3.76
N ALA A 185 12.86 -2.32 2.60
CA ALA A 185 13.91 -3.31 2.39
C ALA A 185 15.18 -2.98 3.20
N ASP A 186 15.59 -1.70 3.24
CA ASP A 186 16.74 -1.24 4.04
C ASP A 186 16.50 -1.47 5.54
N ILE A 187 15.31 -1.14 6.03
CA ILE A 187 14.89 -1.45 7.42
C ILE A 187 14.97 -2.96 7.70
N CYS A 188 14.49 -3.79 6.76
CA CYS A 188 14.58 -5.24 6.89
C CYS A 188 16.03 -5.72 6.89
N ARG A 189 16.92 -5.15 6.07
CA ARG A 189 18.35 -5.47 6.09
C ARG A 189 18.97 -5.12 7.44
N GLU A 190 18.67 -3.95 7.98
CA GLU A 190 19.21 -3.53 9.28
C GLU A 190 18.79 -4.47 10.41
N ILE A 191 17.51 -4.87 10.46
CA ILE A 191 16.95 -5.61 11.60
C ILE A 191 17.07 -7.13 11.45
N LEU A 192 16.96 -7.67 10.24
CA LEU A 192 16.75 -9.11 10.02
C LEU A 192 17.99 -9.83 9.48
N THR A 193 18.99 -9.14 8.92
CA THR A 193 20.11 -9.80 8.20
C THR A 193 20.78 -10.87 9.05
N GLU A 194 21.23 -10.53 10.25
CA GLU A 194 21.92 -11.47 11.14
C GLU A 194 21.08 -12.72 11.41
N THR A 195 19.85 -12.54 11.90
CA THR A 195 18.97 -13.66 12.23
C THR A 195 18.60 -14.52 11.01
N ILE A 196 18.46 -13.92 9.83
CA ILE A 196 18.12 -14.66 8.60
C ILE A 196 19.28 -15.57 8.18
N PHE A 197 20.50 -15.07 8.23
CA PHE A 197 21.68 -15.82 7.82
C PHE A 197 21.97 -16.95 8.80
N GLU A 198 21.85 -16.70 10.11
CA GLU A 198 21.89 -17.75 11.13
C GLU A 198 20.86 -18.85 10.88
N LYS A 199 19.60 -18.50 10.57
CA LYS A 199 18.51 -19.47 10.31
C LYS A 199 18.70 -20.25 9.00
N LEU A 200 19.46 -19.73 8.06
CA LEU A 200 19.78 -20.39 6.79
C LEU A 200 21.11 -21.14 6.83
N GLU A 201 21.85 -21.09 7.95
CA GLU A 201 23.20 -21.65 8.10
C GLU A 201 24.19 -21.08 7.07
N LEU A 202 24.08 -19.77 6.80
CA LEU A 202 24.89 -19.03 5.84
C LEU A 202 25.83 -18.03 6.52
#